data_AF-H1YI98-F1
#
_entry.id   AF-H1YI98-F1
#
_cell.length_a   1.000
_cell.length_b   1.000
_cell.length_c   1.000
_cell.angle_alpha   90.00
_cell.angle_beta   90.00
_cell.angle_gamma   90.00
#
_symmetry.space_group_name_H-M   'P 1'
#
loop_
_entity.id
_entity.type
_entity.pdbx_description
1 polymer ?
#
loop_
_entity_poly.entity_id
_entity_poly.type
_entity_poly.pdbx_seq_one_letter_code
_entity_poly.pdbx_strand_id
1 'polypeptide(L)'
;MRKHQLLLLLVISLGCGATSCNKNSMAPAQQQQPIKQPIVNSIQSGGSITVGIGSPQQKIDLIGAGCYFYSGHLVNGITNFTDAANWLWHDLNVNVFKIVLRADGVEDVNDNADPNNTDFSKFNFTGNSNLVDQITAVKKARLVNPAIKIWAIVLSPPKYLKSNSSVNNGGTLNASVTNAYNEFGEFLYAHIKNLKDNGIGVDYLSLMNEPDYPSSAVPYESAEFTAAQAQSVYTSTAGWLKTKLQSLSIPVPLFASPDCIDVTHTGSYIAALNASGNMNLYTTHQYSGSSATNFAAASSAAGAKGLYMTEWHAGFGMGSTPDELTSALDLVNKFHDAFKGGAKGWLYFEWGNPETNFGGLLYTPWGAPAQRKKNYYAFQQYTANLLNENYIPTTLTGIANFGNDNVSAFTTANRADINVVNWNTDAQNKVRLNFGGNISTIKIYRTSAIENNALVWSQDNVNLNYYDVDFAGKSFTTVRVTW
;
A
#
# COMPACT_ATOMS: atom_id res chain seq x y z
N MET A 1 52.57 -30.29 10.67
CA MET A 1 52.17 -31.70 10.87
C MET A 1 50.64 -31.80 10.78
N ARG A 2 50.15 -32.58 9.79
CA ARG A 2 48.87 -33.32 9.61
C ARG A 2 47.58 -32.77 10.28
N LYS A 3 46.58 -32.34 9.49
CA LYS A 3 45.47 -33.12 8.83
C LYS A 3 44.38 -33.60 9.82
N HIS A 4 43.13 -33.15 9.62
CA HIS A 4 42.04 -34.01 9.10
C HIS A 4 40.75 -33.21 8.82
N GLN A 5 40.41 -33.10 7.53
CA GLN A 5 39.05 -32.89 7.03
C GLN A 5 38.34 -34.24 6.94
N LEU A 6 37.07 -34.31 7.34
CA LEU A 6 36.19 -35.44 7.04
C LEU A 6 35.36 -35.11 5.80
N LEU A 7 35.51 -35.95 4.77
CA LEU A 7 34.79 -35.93 3.51
C LEU A 7 33.72 -37.02 3.58
N LEU A 8 32.45 -36.69 3.34
CA LEU A 8 31.37 -37.68 3.19
C LEU A 8 31.12 -37.88 1.68
N LEU A 9 31.48 -39.07 1.17
CA LEU A 9 31.16 -39.52 -0.18
C LEU A 9 29.68 -39.92 -0.25
N LEU A 10 28.96 -39.44 -1.27
CA LEU A 10 27.74 -40.08 -1.77
C LEU A 10 27.99 -40.58 -3.19
N VAL A 11 27.73 -41.87 -3.39
CA VAL A 11 27.96 -42.63 -4.62
C VAL A 11 26.94 -42.24 -5.69
N ILE A 12 27.42 -41.87 -6.87
CA ILE A 12 26.61 -41.66 -8.08
C ILE A 12 26.63 -42.97 -8.87
N SER A 13 25.46 -43.58 -9.07
CA SER A 13 25.26 -44.63 -10.08
C SER A 13 24.67 -44.01 -11.35
N LEU A 14 25.41 -44.16 -12.44
CA LEU A 14 25.00 -43.84 -13.81
C LEU A 14 24.04 -44.91 -14.32
N GLY A 15 22.81 -44.49 -14.63
CA GLY A 15 21.85 -45.27 -15.42
C GLY A 15 21.53 -44.51 -16.71
N CYS A 16 22.13 -44.93 -17.81
CA CYS A 16 21.86 -44.40 -19.14
C CYS A 16 20.55 -45.00 -19.67
N GLY A 17 19.64 -44.16 -20.14
CA GLY A 17 18.39 -44.58 -20.77
C GLY A 17 17.89 -43.49 -21.70
N ALA A 18 18.30 -43.54 -22.96
CA ALA A 18 17.75 -42.72 -24.02
C ALA A 18 16.30 -43.16 -24.31
N THR A 19 15.36 -42.21 -24.47
CA THR A 19 14.38 -42.22 -25.58
C THR A 19 13.47 -40.97 -25.58
N SER A 20 13.32 -40.46 -26.81
CA SER A 20 12.20 -39.67 -27.38
C SER A 20 11.85 -38.29 -26.85
N CYS A 21 12.07 -37.31 -27.74
CA CYS A 21 11.27 -36.10 -27.87
C CYS A 21 9.77 -36.41 -27.94
N ASN A 22 8.94 -35.65 -27.21
CA ASN A 22 7.58 -35.35 -27.62
C ASN A 22 7.21 -33.91 -27.24
N LYS A 23 6.76 -33.17 -28.25
CA LYS A 23 6.08 -31.88 -28.13
C LYS A 23 4.68 -32.09 -27.55
N ASN A 24 4.19 -31.06 -26.86
CA ASN A 24 2.80 -30.79 -26.46
C ASN A 24 2.19 -31.67 -25.37
N SER A 25 1.91 -31.05 -24.22
CA SER A 25 0.52 -30.86 -23.77
C SER A 25 0.51 -29.91 -22.57
N MET A 26 -0.18 -28.78 -22.71
CA MET A 26 -0.62 -27.96 -21.59
C MET A 26 -1.31 -28.86 -20.57
N ALA A 27 -1.00 -28.68 -19.28
CA ALA A 27 -1.76 -29.34 -18.23
C ALA A 27 -3.26 -28.98 -18.40
N PRO A 28 -4.18 -29.95 -18.35
CA PRO A 28 -5.60 -29.65 -18.47
C PRO A 28 -6.01 -28.72 -17.34
N ALA A 29 -6.86 -27.74 -17.65
CA ALA A 29 -7.58 -26.97 -16.65
C ALA A 29 -8.14 -27.93 -15.61
N GLN A 30 -7.77 -27.73 -14.34
CA GLN A 30 -8.39 -28.45 -13.24
C GLN A 30 -9.90 -28.21 -13.35
N GLN A 31 -10.65 -29.29 -13.62
CA GLN A 31 -12.10 -29.27 -13.62
C GLN A 31 -12.55 -28.76 -12.25
N GLN A 32 -13.12 -27.56 -12.26
CA GLN A 32 -13.84 -27.00 -11.13
C GLN A 32 -14.96 -27.98 -10.76
N GLN A 33 -14.86 -28.56 -9.57
CA GLN A 33 -16.02 -29.15 -8.91
C GLN A 33 -17.10 -28.05 -8.80
N PRO A 34 -18.37 -28.30 -9.17
CA PRO A 34 -19.39 -27.27 -9.11
C PRO A 34 -19.66 -26.92 -7.64
N ILE A 35 -19.14 -25.78 -7.20
CA ILE A 35 -19.56 -25.16 -5.94
C ILE A 35 -21.03 -24.77 -6.12
N LYS A 36 -21.88 -25.19 -5.19
CA LYS A 36 -23.33 -24.95 -5.16
C LYS A 36 -23.64 -23.52 -5.58
N GLN A 37 -24.42 -23.39 -6.66
CA GLN A 37 -24.79 -22.12 -7.27
C GLN A 37 -25.34 -21.14 -6.23
N PRO A 38 -25.00 -19.84 -6.30
CA PRO A 38 -25.76 -18.84 -5.55
C PRO A 38 -27.23 -18.94 -5.98
N ILE A 39 -28.15 -18.99 -5.01
CA ILE A 39 -29.58 -19.07 -5.32
C ILE A 39 -30.04 -17.69 -5.78
N VAL A 40 -30.14 -17.52 -7.09
CA VAL A 40 -30.60 -16.30 -7.76
C VAL A 40 -32.11 -16.38 -7.95
N ASN A 41 -32.85 -15.40 -7.39
CA ASN A 41 -34.31 -15.30 -7.39
C ASN A 41 -35.04 -16.29 -6.46
N SER A 42 -34.89 -16.10 -5.16
CA SER A 42 -35.80 -16.69 -4.18
C SER A 42 -36.36 -15.62 -3.24
N ILE A 43 -37.38 -15.95 -2.46
CA ILE A 43 -37.95 -15.03 -1.46
C ILE A 43 -36.82 -14.50 -0.58
N GLN A 44 -36.68 -13.18 -0.49
CA GLN A 44 -35.71 -12.51 0.38
C GLN A 44 -35.88 -13.04 1.82
N SER A 45 -34.79 -13.57 2.38
CA SER A 45 -34.79 -14.08 3.76
C SER A 45 -33.52 -13.71 4.54
N GLY A 46 -32.53 -13.11 3.89
CA GLY A 46 -31.22 -12.81 4.47
C GLY A 46 -30.94 -11.36 4.80
N GLY A 47 -31.97 -10.50 4.81
CA GLY A 47 -31.79 -9.05 4.93
C GLY A 47 -31.50 -8.37 3.59
N SER A 48 -30.96 -7.15 3.63
CA SER A 48 -30.69 -6.33 2.44
C SER A 48 -29.54 -5.35 2.62
N ILE A 49 -28.92 -4.97 1.51
CA ILE A 49 -27.98 -3.84 1.37
C ILE A 49 -28.57 -2.87 0.34
N THR A 50 -28.83 -1.64 0.73
CA THR A 50 -29.15 -0.55 -0.19
C THR A 50 -27.87 0.16 -0.60
N VAL A 51 -27.62 0.25 -1.91
CA VAL A 51 -26.41 0.81 -2.50
C VAL A 51 -26.69 2.22 -3.00
N GLY A 52 -26.03 3.22 -2.42
CA GLY A 52 -26.26 4.65 -2.70
C GLY A 52 -25.62 5.15 -3.99
N ILE A 53 -25.86 4.50 -5.14
CA ILE A 53 -25.24 4.84 -6.44
C ILE A 53 -25.43 6.33 -6.81
N GLY A 54 -26.59 6.91 -6.49
CA GLY A 54 -26.89 8.34 -6.73
C GLY A 54 -26.22 9.33 -5.77
N SER A 55 -25.39 8.86 -4.83
CA SER A 55 -24.78 9.68 -3.78
C SER A 55 -23.24 9.53 -3.75
N PRO A 56 -22.52 9.82 -4.86
CA PRO A 56 -21.07 9.73 -4.88
C PRO A 56 -20.43 10.69 -3.88
N GLN A 57 -19.43 10.21 -3.15
CA GLN A 57 -18.64 10.97 -2.19
C GLN A 57 -17.23 11.19 -2.73
N GLN A 58 -16.20 10.98 -1.92
CA GLN A 58 -14.82 11.20 -2.33
C GLN A 58 -14.38 10.23 -3.43
N LYS A 59 -13.57 10.75 -4.35
CA LYS A 59 -12.92 9.98 -5.42
C LYS A 59 -11.63 9.35 -4.92
N ILE A 60 -11.42 8.08 -5.26
CA ILE A 60 -10.18 7.37 -4.96
C ILE A 60 -9.19 7.59 -6.11
N ASP A 61 -8.04 8.19 -5.81
CA ASP A 61 -7.07 8.63 -6.84
C ASP A 61 -5.66 8.07 -6.67
N LEU A 62 -5.32 7.46 -5.53
CA LEU A 62 -3.99 6.86 -5.29
C LEU A 62 -4.10 5.46 -4.68
N ILE A 63 -3.56 4.47 -5.38
CA ILE A 63 -3.45 3.07 -4.91
C ILE A 63 -2.06 2.56 -5.27
N GLY A 64 -1.42 1.86 -4.34
CA GLY A 64 -0.06 1.40 -4.55
C GLY A 64 0.51 0.65 -3.36
N ALA A 65 1.84 0.56 -3.34
CA ALA A 65 2.59 0.06 -2.21
C ALA A 65 3.99 0.67 -2.13
N GLY A 66 4.68 0.43 -1.02
CA GLY A 66 6.02 0.90 -0.77
C GLY A 66 7.14 -0.11 -1.04
N CYS A 67 8.36 0.38 -0.88
CA CYS A 67 9.58 -0.42 -0.92
C CYS A 67 10.51 0.11 0.17
N TYR A 68 10.32 -0.37 1.40
CA TYR A 68 11.04 0.15 2.55
C TYR A 68 12.35 -0.61 2.74
N PHE A 69 12.27 -1.89 3.09
CA PHE A 69 13.43 -2.64 3.57
C PHE A 69 13.92 -3.68 2.55
N TYR A 70 13.01 -4.30 1.79
CA TYR A 70 13.34 -5.50 0.99
C TYR A 70 13.37 -5.28 -0.52
N SER A 71 13.73 -4.08 -0.98
CA SER A 71 13.91 -3.76 -2.40
C SER A 71 14.83 -4.76 -3.12
N GLY A 72 15.94 -5.14 -2.49
CA GLY A 72 16.87 -6.15 -3.02
C GLY A 72 16.27 -7.54 -3.19
N HIS A 73 15.38 -7.98 -2.29
CA HIS A 73 14.67 -9.26 -2.46
C HIS A 73 13.75 -9.24 -3.67
N LEU A 74 13.03 -8.13 -3.85
CA LEU A 74 12.12 -7.96 -4.98
C LEU A 74 12.88 -7.95 -6.31
N VAL A 75 13.99 -7.20 -6.42
CA VAL A 75 14.64 -6.98 -7.73
C VAL A 75 15.78 -7.92 -8.06
N ASN A 76 16.43 -8.51 -7.05
CA ASN A 76 17.60 -9.38 -7.19
C ASN A 76 17.41 -10.77 -6.56
N GLY A 77 16.46 -10.92 -5.62
CA GLY A 77 16.32 -12.14 -4.83
C GLY A 77 15.45 -13.23 -5.46
N ILE A 78 14.48 -12.88 -6.31
CA ILE A 78 13.52 -13.83 -6.88
C ILE A 78 13.90 -14.30 -8.29
N THR A 79 13.53 -15.53 -8.64
CA THR A 79 13.91 -16.15 -9.94
C THR A 79 12.90 -15.93 -11.06
N ASN A 80 11.69 -15.46 -10.74
CA ASN A 80 10.58 -15.22 -11.68
C ASN A 80 10.18 -13.73 -11.74
N PHE A 81 11.18 -12.83 -11.74
CA PHE A 81 10.94 -11.38 -11.66
C PHE A 81 9.92 -10.87 -12.69
N THR A 82 9.96 -11.34 -13.93
CA THR A 82 9.02 -10.90 -14.97
C THR A 82 7.56 -11.16 -14.58
N ASP A 83 7.26 -12.34 -14.05
CA ASP A 83 5.90 -12.66 -13.59
C ASP A 83 5.53 -11.82 -12.38
N ALA A 84 6.43 -11.70 -11.40
CA ALA A 84 6.22 -10.90 -10.20
C ALA A 84 5.96 -9.42 -10.51
N ALA A 85 6.69 -8.86 -11.47
CA ALA A 85 6.54 -7.49 -11.93
C ALA A 85 5.16 -7.26 -12.59
N ASN A 86 4.69 -8.21 -13.42
CA ASN A 86 3.35 -8.15 -13.99
C ASN A 86 2.27 -8.25 -12.90
N TRP A 87 2.42 -9.21 -11.97
CA TRP A 87 1.50 -9.34 -10.85
C TRP A 87 1.38 -8.04 -10.06
N LEU A 88 2.50 -7.36 -9.75
CA LEU A 88 2.48 -6.17 -8.92
C LEU A 88 2.03 -4.90 -9.65
N TRP A 89 2.54 -4.66 -10.86
CA TRP A 89 2.44 -3.34 -11.50
C TRP A 89 1.51 -3.31 -12.70
N HIS A 90 1.17 -4.46 -13.28
CA HIS A 90 0.16 -4.57 -14.32
C HIS A 90 -1.19 -5.02 -13.75
N ASP A 91 -1.21 -6.08 -12.92
CA ASP A 91 -2.46 -6.76 -12.54
C ASP A 91 -3.23 -6.11 -11.36
N LEU A 92 -2.61 -5.22 -10.57
CA LEU A 92 -3.22 -4.64 -9.36
C LEU A 92 -3.91 -3.28 -9.56
N ASN A 93 -4.00 -2.76 -10.79
CA ASN A 93 -4.57 -1.42 -11.05
C ASN A 93 -4.02 -0.34 -10.09
N VAL A 94 -2.70 -0.26 -9.98
CA VAL A 94 -1.96 0.66 -9.10
C VAL A 94 -1.40 1.84 -9.89
N ASN A 95 -1.19 2.98 -9.21
CA ASN A 95 -0.58 4.17 -9.81
C ASN A 95 0.45 4.88 -8.92
N VAL A 96 0.75 4.36 -7.74
CA VAL A 96 1.77 4.91 -6.84
C VAL A 96 2.79 3.84 -6.46
N PHE A 97 4.07 4.23 -6.47
CA PHE A 97 5.18 3.47 -5.91
C PHE A 97 5.85 4.34 -4.85
N LYS A 98 5.81 3.92 -3.58
CA LYS A 98 6.43 4.63 -2.47
C LYS A 98 7.87 4.17 -2.24
N ILE A 99 8.80 5.11 -2.08
CA ILE A 99 10.23 4.89 -1.88
C ILE A 99 10.72 5.64 -0.64
N VAL A 100 11.78 5.12 -0.02
CA VAL A 100 12.45 5.71 1.13
C VAL A 100 13.71 6.46 0.70
N LEU A 101 13.81 7.72 1.11
CA LEU A 101 15.03 8.52 1.11
C LEU A 101 15.83 8.16 2.36
N ARG A 102 17.02 7.58 2.17
CA ARG A 102 17.85 7.00 3.23
C ARG A 102 18.85 8.02 3.74
N ALA A 103 18.97 8.17 5.06
CA ALA A 103 20.04 8.97 5.65
C ALA A 103 21.29 8.13 5.89
N ASP A 104 21.13 6.88 6.29
CA ASP A 104 22.24 6.00 6.65
C ASP A 104 23.22 5.79 5.49
N GLY A 105 24.48 6.12 5.70
CA GLY A 105 25.57 5.98 4.73
C GLY A 105 25.44 6.85 3.47
N VAL A 106 24.45 7.76 3.38
CA VAL A 106 24.30 8.69 2.25
C VAL A 106 24.99 10.02 2.55
N GLU A 107 24.68 10.63 3.68
CA GLU A 107 25.28 11.91 4.10
C GLU A 107 25.60 11.86 5.61
N ASP A 108 26.71 11.21 5.95
CA ASP A 108 27.09 10.97 7.34
C ASP A 108 27.62 12.22 8.07
N VAL A 109 28.12 13.20 7.32
CA VAL A 109 28.70 14.44 7.83
C VAL A 109 28.17 15.57 6.98
N ASN A 110 27.89 16.71 7.60
CA ASN A 110 27.44 17.90 6.87
C ASN A 110 28.41 18.20 5.73
N ASP A 111 27.86 18.40 4.54
CA ASP A 111 28.66 18.61 3.33
C ASP A 111 29.45 19.92 3.43
N ASN A 112 28.81 20.99 3.94
CA ASN A 112 29.41 22.24 4.37
C ASN A 112 28.55 22.97 5.43
N ALA A 113 28.32 24.29 5.34
CA ALA A 113 27.51 25.06 6.30
C ALA A 113 26.56 26.07 5.62
N ASP A 114 26.55 26.09 4.30
CA ASP A 114 25.65 26.88 3.47
C ASP A 114 24.74 25.94 2.67
N PRO A 115 23.48 25.76 3.08
CA PRO A 115 22.55 24.86 2.40
C PRO A 115 22.27 25.28 0.95
N ASN A 116 22.60 26.53 0.57
CA ASN A 116 22.40 26.98 -0.81
C ASN A 116 23.51 26.50 -1.76
N ASN A 117 24.62 25.98 -1.24
CA ASN A 117 25.79 25.54 -1.98
C ASN A 117 26.15 24.07 -1.69
N THR A 118 25.30 23.13 -2.11
CA THR A 118 25.51 21.67 -1.97
C THR A 118 26.81 21.15 -2.62
N ASP A 119 27.67 20.53 -1.82
CA ASP A 119 28.81 19.72 -2.25
C ASP A 119 28.38 18.25 -2.44
N PHE A 120 27.88 17.96 -3.64
CA PHE A 120 27.46 16.61 -4.04
C PHE A 120 28.57 15.53 -3.93
N SER A 121 29.85 15.91 -3.81
CA SER A 121 30.94 14.93 -3.63
C SER A 121 30.95 14.28 -2.24
N LYS A 122 30.20 14.85 -1.29
CA LYS A 122 30.03 14.33 0.07
C LYS A 122 28.87 13.33 0.21
N PHE A 123 28.06 13.18 -0.83
CA PHE A 123 26.92 12.27 -0.84
C PHE A 123 27.28 10.92 -1.48
N ASN A 124 27.04 9.83 -0.75
CA ASN A 124 27.34 8.47 -1.19
C ASN A 124 26.09 7.66 -1.57
N PHE A 125 25.33 8.16 -2.56
CA PHE A 125 24.10 7.49 -3.01
C PHE A 125 24.31 6.06 -3.49
N THR A 126 25.46 5.76 -4.11
CA THR A 126 25.78 4.41 -4.61
C THR A 126 26.21 3.44 -3.52
N GLY A 127 26.63 3.94 -2.36
CA GLY A 127 27.00 3.12 -1.21
C GLY A 127 25.79 2.59 -0.45
N ASN A 128 24.62 3.21 -0.61
CA ASN A 128 23.39 2.73 0.00
C ASN A 128 22.68 1.73 -0.94
N SER A 129 22.84 0.44 -0.67
CA SER A 129 22.27 -0.65 -1.50
C SER A 129 20.75 -0.58 -1.58
N ASN A 130 20.07 -0.22 -0.49
CA ASN A 130 18.62 -0.11 -0.46
C ASN A 130 18.13 0.96 -1.45
N LEU A 131 18.76 2.13 -1.49
CA LEU A 131 18.45 3.19 -2.47
C LEU A 131 18.72 2.75 -3.91
N VAL A 132 19.85 2.08 -4.16
CA VAL A 132 20.19 1.54 -5.50
C VAL A 132 19.15 0.53 -5.98
N ASP A 133 18.74 -0.37 -5.10
CA ASP A 133 17.72 -1.38 -5.39
C ASP A 133 16.33 -0.76 -5.58
N GLN A 134 15.97 0.29 -4.82
CA GLN A 134 14.73 1.03 -5.01
C GLN A 134 14.69 1.76 -6.36
N ILE A 135 15.77 2.42 -6.78
CA ILE A 135 15.89 3.03 -8.12
C ILE A 135 15.71 1.98 -9.21
N THR A 136 16.31 0.81 -9.04
CA THR A 136 16.17 -0.33 -9.96
C THR A 136 14.72 -0.83 -10.01
N ALA A 137 14.06 -0.97 -8.86
CA ALA A 137 12.67 -1.38 -8.76
C ALA A 137 11.74 -0.39 -9.48
N VAL A 138 11.90 0.91 -9.25
CA VAL A 138 11.11 1.97 -9.90
C VAL A 138 11.29 1.95 -11.41
N LYS A 139 12.52 1.83 -11.91
CA LYS A 139 12.78 1.74 -13.36
C LYS A 139 12.07 0.53 -13.97
N LYS A 140 12.15 -0.64 -13.32
CA LYS A 140 11.47 -1.86 -13.77
C LYS A 140 9.95 -1.73 -13.69
N ALA A 141 9.41 -1.11 -12.64
CA ALA A 141 7.98 -0.86 -12.48
C ALA A 141 7.42 0.03 -13.59
N ARG A 142 8.14 1.09 -13.96
CA ARG A 142 7.73 2.00 -15.05
C ARG A 142 7.81 1.39 -16.45
N LEU A 143 8.60 0.33 -16.65
CA LEU A 143 8.56 -0.44 -17.89
C LEU A 143 7.26 -1.24 -18.03
N VAL A 144 6.71 -1.71 -16.92
CA VAL A 144 5.44 -2.46 -16.88
C VAL A 144 4.24 -1.51 -16.87
N ASN A 145 4.32 -0.43 -16.07
CA ASN A 145 3.26 0.55 -15.90
C ASN A 145 3.84 1.98 -15.91
N PRO A 146 3.87 2.64 -17.08
CA PRO A 146 4.39 3.99 -17.23
C PRO A 146 3.65 5.08 -16.44
N ALA A 147 2.44 4.79 -15.96
CA ALA A 147 1.62 5.74 -15.21
C ALA A 147 1.96 5.81 -13.72
N ILE A 148 2.90 4.97 -13.23
CA ILE A 148 3.33 4.98 -11.83
C ILE A 148 3.98 6.31 -11.46
N LYS A 149 3.36 6.96 -10.47
CA LYS A 149 3.85 8.12 -9.74
C LYS A 149 4.73 7.69 -8.57
N ILE A 150 5.71 8.52 -8.22
CA ILE A 150 6.67 8.23 -7.16
C ILE A 150 6.34 9.05 -5.92
N TRP A 151 6.16 8.34 -4.81
CA TRP A 151 5.99 8.94 -3.50
C TRP A 151 7.25 8.71 -2.68
N ALA A 152 8.02 9.75 -2.39
CA ALA A 152 9.18 9.65 -1.54
C ALA A 152 8.82 9.92 -0.07
N ILE A 153 9.45 9.21 0.86
CA ILE A 153 9.36 9.46 2.30
C ILE A 153 10.75 9.40 2.91
N VAL A 154 11.00 10.23 3.92
CA VAL A 154 12.24 10.17 4.72
C VAL A 154 11.95 9.52 6.07
N LEU A 155 12.82 8.58 6.47
CA LEU A 155 12.72 7.90 7.77
C LEU A 155 13.52 8.62 8.86
N SER A 156 14.57 9.35 8.50
CA SER A 156 15.34 10.13 9.45
C SER A 156 16.10 11.27 8.78
N PRO A 157 16.30 12.42 9.45
CA PRO A 157 17.34 13.36 9.07
C PRO A 157 18.75 12.74 9.18
N PRO A 158 19.77 13.30 8.49
CA PRO A 158 21.17 12.97 8.72
C PRO A 158 21.57 13.04 10.20
N LYS A 159 22.46 12.14 10.64
CA LYS A 159 22.85 12.04 12.06
C LYS A 159 23.40 13.33 12.65
N TYR A 160 24.12 14.14 11.87
CA TYR A 160 24.67 15.42 12.33
C TYR A 160 23.58 16.47 12.60
N LEU A 161 22.38 16.32 12.03
CA LEU A 161 21.21 17.17 12.30
C LEU A 161 20.39 16.69 13.49
N LYS A 162 20.74 15.58 14.15
CA LYS A 162 19.90 14.95 15.16
C LYS A 162 20.42 15.13 16.58
N SER A 163 19.49 15.29 17.53
CA SER A 163 19.78 15.48 18.96
C SER A 163 20.54 14.29 19.59
N ASN A 164 20.40 13.10 19.02
CA ASN A 164 21.07 11.87 19.47
C ASN A 164 22.29 11.49 18.60
N SER A 165 22.66 12.29 17.60
CA SER A 165 23.79 12.02 16.70
C SER A 165 23.73 10.64 16.01
N SER A 166 22.53 10.11 15.77
CA SER A 166 22.28 8.79 15.20
C SER A 166 21.10 8.86 14.25
N VAL A 167 21.15 8.22 13.07
CA VAL A 167 19.97 8.08 12.19
C VAL A 167 18.92 7.13 12.76
N ASN A 168 19.32 6.19 13.63
CA ASN A 168 18.44 5.22 14.27
C ASN A 168 18.00 5.67 15.68
N ASN A 169 17.03 4.97 16.26
CA ASN A 169 16.59 5.10 17.65
C ASN A 169 16.01 6.50 17.98
N GLY A 170 15.19 7.02 17.07
CA GLY A 170 14.52 8.31 17.14
C GLY A 170 15.48 9.48 17.31
N GLY A 171 15.25 10.33 18.32
CA GLY A 171 15.86 11.66 18.38
C GLY A 171 15.11 12.65 17.49
N THR A 172 15.42 13.93 17.60
CA THR A 172 14.71 15.00 16.88
C THR A 172 15.68 15.92 16.17
N LEU A 173 15.18 16.78 15.29
CA LEU A 173 16.00 17.78 14.61
C LEU A 173 16.61 18.72 15.65
N ASN A 174 17.94 18.80 15.67
CA ASN A 174 18.68 19.63 16.60
C ASN A 174 18.75 21.08 16.10
N ALA A 175 17.86 21.92 16.62
CA ALA A 175 17.82 23.35 16.28
C ALA A 175 19.09 24.14 16.68
N SER A 176 20.01 23.54 17.45
CA SER A 176 21.32 24.15 17.75
C SER A 176 22.30 24.05 16.59
N VAL A 177 22.06 23.17 15.61
CA VAL A 177 22.84 23.11 14.38
C VAL A 177 22.52 24.35 13.55
N THR A 178 23.55 25.04 13.09
CA THR A 178 23.38 26.23 12.24
C THR A 178 22.59 25.84 11.00
N ASN A 179 21.55 26.61 10.67
CA ASN A 179 20.66 26.35 9.53
C ASN A 179 19.95 24.97 9.53
N ALA A 180 19.79 24.29 10.66
CA ALA A 180 19.30 22.90 10.76
C ALA A 180 18.11 22.55 9.83
N TYR A 181 17.08 23.41 9.76
CA TYR A 181 15.92 23.17 8.90
C TYR A 181 16.22 23.27 7.41
N ASN A 182 17.10 24.19 7.01
CA ASN A 182 17.50 24.35 5.61
C ASN A 182 18.48 23.26 5.20
N GLU A 183 19.41 22.84 6.08
CA GLU A 183 20.28 21.68 5.84
C GLU A 183 19.45 20.41 5.67
N PHE A 184 18.39 20.23 6.46
CA PHE A 184 17.47 19.11 6.22
C PHE A 184 16.79 19.22 4.84
N GLY A 185 16.54 20.43 4.36
CA GLY A 185 16.00 20.67 3.01
C GLY A 185 17.02 20.35 1.92
N GLU A 186 18.29 20.66 2.18
CA GLU A 186 19.43 20.44 1.31
C GLU A 186 19.68 18.93 1.09
N PHE A 187 19.65 18.14 2.16
CA PHE A 187 19.63 16.68 2.12
C PHE A 187 18.50 16.10 1.24
N LEU A 188 17.27 16.63 1.39
CA LEU A 188 16.12 16.20 0.58
C LEU A 188 16.28 16.62 -0.89
N TYR A 189 16.80 17.82 -1.13
CA TYR A 189 17.15 18.31 -2.47
C TYR A 189 18.18 17.39 -3.14
N ALA A 190 19.24 17.00 -2.43
CA ALA A 190 20.28 16.15 -2.96
C ALA A 190 19.72 14.79 -3.41
N HIS A 191 18.82 14.19 -2.62
CA HIS A 191 18.08 12.99 -2.98
C HIS A 191 17.20 13.17 -4.23
N ILE A 192 16.38 14.22 -4.28
CA ILE A 192 15.51 14.50 -5.43
C ILE A 192 16.35 14.72 -6.69
N LYS A 193 17.50 15.39 -6.57
CA LYS A 193 18.44 15.60 -7.68
C LYS A 193 19.03 14.27 -8.15
N ASN A 194 19.47 13.41 -7.24
CA ASN A 194 19.98 12.08 -7.58
C ASN A 194 18.93 11.22 -8.31
N LEU A 195 17.69 11.23 -7.84
CA LEU A 195 16.56 10.55 -8.50
C LEU A 195 16.31 11.14 -9.90
N LYS A 196 16.28 12.47 -10.03
CA LYS A 196 16.13 13.15 -11.34
C LYS A 196 17.24 12.76 -12.31
N ASP A 197 18.50 12.72 -11.86
CA ASP A 197 19.64 12.32 -12.68
C ASP A 197 19.55 10.84 -13.11
N ASN A 198 18.80 10.03 -12.36
CA ASN A 198 18.43 8.66 -12.71
C ASN A 198 17.16 8.55 -13.58
N GLY A 199 16.58 9.67 -14.04
CA GLY A 199 15.37 9.71 -14.83
C GLY A 199 14.08 9.52 -14.03
N ILE A 200 14.13 9.73 -12.71
CA ILE A 200 13.00 9.53 -11.79
C ILE A 200 12.56 10.89 -11.22
N GLY A 201 11.40 11.38 -11.67
CA GLY A 201 10.70 12.47 -10.99
C GLY A 201 9.98 11.99 -9.74
N VAL A 202 9.99 12.82 -8.69
CA VAL A 202 9.23 12.62 -7.44
C VAL A 202 7.92 13.40 -7.54
N ASP A 203 6.80 12.71 -7.39
CA ASP A 203 5.46 13.31 -7.50
C ASP A 203 4.92 13.75 -6.14
N TYR A 204 5.24 12.99 -5.09
CA TYR A 204 4.80 13.24 -3.70
C TYR A 204 5.99 13.11 -2.75
N LEU A 205 6.05 13.91 -1.70
CA LEU A 205 7.10 13.85 -0.68
C LEU A 205 6.53 14.01 0.73
N SER A 206 6.65 12.99 1.57
CA SER A 206 6.42 13.06 3.02
C SER A 206 7.75 13.37 3.74
N LEU A 207 7.79 14.41 4.57
CA LEU A 207 9.04 14.87 5.22
C LEU A 207 9.38 14.12 6.51
N MET A 208 8.57 13.13 6.92
CA MET A 208 8.88 12.27 8.04
C MET A 208 7.98 11.03 8.08
N ASN A 209 8.56 9.86 8.35
CA ASN A 209 7.84 8.65 8.73
C ASN A 209 7.62 8.60 10.24
N GLU A 210 6.38 8.38 10.68
CA GLU A 210 5.99 8.08 12.06
C GLU A 210 6.66 8.98 13.12
N PRO A 211 6.57 10.32 12.99
CA PRO A 211 7.19 11.27 13.94
C PRO A 211 6.68 11.15 15.38
N ASP A 212 5.57 10.46 15.57
CA ASP A 212 4.83 10.25 16.80
C ASP A 212 5.07 8.85 17.41
N TYR A 213 5.85 7.99 16.75
CA TYR A 213 6.19 6.69 17.30
C TYR A 213 7.34 6.79 18.33
N PRO A 214 7.18 6.27 19.55
CA PRO A 214 8.20 6.44 20.61
C PRO A 214 9.56 5.84 20.25
N SER A 215 10.61 6.64 20.35
CA SER A 215 11.99 6.34 19.93
C SER A 215 12.64 5.20 20.67
N SER A 216 12.20 4.91 21.90
CA SER A 216 12.69 3.78 22.69
C SER A 216 12.24 2.42 22.13
N ALA A 217 11.35 2.41 21.13
CA ALA A 217 10.76 1.21 20.55
C ALA A 217 11.28 0.84 19.13
N VAL A 218 12.16 1.63 18.51
CA VAL A 218 12.57 1.42 17.09
C VAL A 218 14.08 1.34 16.86
N PRO A 219 14.65 0.16 16.56
CA PRO A 219 16.09 -0.01 16.30
C PRO A 219 16.54 0.38 14.87
N TYR A 220 15.72 1.14 14.14
CA TYR A 220 15.91 1.51 12.73
C TYR A 220 15.82 3.03 12.52
N GLU A 221 16.05 3.49 11.28
CA GLU A 221 16.02 4.91 10.91
C GLU A 221 14.69 5.56 11.32
N SER A 222 14.75 6.55 12.19
CA SER A 222 13.57 7.15 12.81
C SER A 222 13.88 8.54 13.35
N ALA A 223 12.88 9.38 13.55
CA ALA A 223 13.00 10.66 14.25
C ALA A 223 11.63 11.06 14.80
N GLU A 224 11.61 11.81 15.89
CA GLU A 224 10.39 12.27 16.53
C GLU A 224 10.20 13.76 16.30
N PHE A 225 9.00 14.16 15.89
CA PHE A 225 8.61 15.57 15.79
C PHE A 225 7.28 15.77 16.49
N THR A 226 7.24 16.65 17.49
CA THR A 226 5.96 17.20 17.98
C THR A 226 5.23 17.93 16.86
N ALA A 227 3.91 18.15 17.00
CA ALA A 227 3.13 18.93 16.03
C ALA A 227 3.73 20.33 15.74
N ALA A 228 4.30 20.98 16.77
CA ALA A 228 4.99 22.26 16.63
C ALA A 228 6.30 22.14 15.84
N GLN A 229 7.11 21.11 16.12
CA GLN A 229 8.33 20.86 15.34
C GLN A 229 8.01 20.50 13.89
N ALA A 230 6.99 19.67 13.65
CA ALA A 230 6.51 19.35 12.32
C ALA A 230 6.09 20.63 11.59
N GLN A 231 5.32 21.53 12.22
CA GLN A 231 5.00 22.84 11.64
C GLN A 231 6.26 23.62 11.24
N SER A 232 7.29 23.66 12.08
CA SER A 232 8.56 24.33 11.75
C SER A 232 9.29 23.66 10.58
N VAL A 233 9.29 22.33 10.50
CA VAL A 233 9.84 21.57 9.35
C VAL A 233 9.11 21.95 8.07
N TYR A 234 7.77 21.93 8.03
CA TYR A 234 7.05 22.31 6.81
C TYR A 234 7.18 23.80 6.48
N THR A 235 7.23 24.67 7.49
CA THR A 235 7.41 26.11 7.25
C THR A 235 8.77 26.39 6.63
N SER A 236 9.84 25.83 7.20
CA SER A 236 11.22 26.17 6.87
C SER A 236 11.82 25.21 5.84
N THR A 237 11.86 23.91 6.15
CA THR A 237 12.43 22.88 5.27
C THR A 237 11.67 22.77 3.95
N ALA A 238 10.35 22.58 3.97
CA ALA A 238 9.57 22.45 2.74
C ALA A 238 9.51 23.79 1.96
N GLY A 239 9.46 24.93 2.66
CA GLY A 239 9.51 26.26 2.05
C GLY A 239 10.84 26.54 1.33
N TRP A 240 11.96 26.22 1.97
CA TRP A 240 13.29 26.30 1.38
C TRP A 240 13.41 25.35 0.17
N LEU A 241 13.02 24.09 0.34
CA LEU A 241 13.11 23.06 -0.70
C LEU A 241 12.29 23.45 -1.94
N LYS A 242 11.07 23.96 -1.75
CA LYS A 242 10.23 24.49 -2.84
C LYS A 242 10.98 25.55 -3.65
N THR A 243 11.58 26.53 -2.98
CA THR A 243 12.31 27.63 -3.62
C THR A 243 13.54 27.11 -4.35
N LYS A 244 14.32 26.21 -3.70
CA LYS A 244 15.52 25.60 -4.29
C LYS A 244 15.19 24.82 -5.57
N LEU A 245 14.19 23.93 -5.53
CA LEU A 245 13.79 23.13 -6.69
C LEU A 245 13.30 24.01 -7.84
N GLN A 246 12.50 25.04 -7.57
CA GLN A 246 12.04 26.01 -8.57
C GLN A 246 13.19 26.76 -9.23
N SER A 247 14.17 27.22 -8.45
CA SER A 247 15.34 27.95 -8.96
C SER A 247 16.18 27.13 -9.94
N LEU A 248 16.10 25.80 -9.84
CA LEU A 248 16.84 24.84 -10.68
C LEU A 248 15.97 24.19 -11.75
N SER A 249 14.72 24.64 -11.93
CA SER A 249 13.76 24.00 -12.85
C SER A 249 13.62 22.49 -12.60
N ILE A 250 13.65 22.08 -11.33
CA ILE A 250 13.29 20.73 -10.89
C ILE A 250 11.81 20.77 -10.49
N PRO A 251 10.96 19.86 -10.98
CA PRO A 251 9.57 19.79 -10.55
C PRO A 251 9.46 19.68 -9.03
N VAL A 252 8.61 20.52 -8.44
CA VAL A 252 8.35 20.49 -6.99
C VAL A 252 7.33 19.36 -6.73
N PRO A 253 7.63 18.36 -5.88
CA PRO A 253 6.65 17.35 -5.51
C PRO A 253 5.51 17.99 -4.70
N LEU A 254 4.35 17.34 -4.68
CA LEU A 254 3.31 17.67 -3.72
C LEU A 254 3.79 17.26 -2.32
N PHE A 255 3.89 18.22 -1.40
CA PHE A 255 4.28 17.93 -0.03
C PHE A 255 3.12 17.28 0.70
N ALA A 256 3.35 16.06 1.14
CA ALA A 256 2.47 15.25 1.97
C ALA A 256 2.84 15.46 3.45
N SER A 257 1.88 15.29 4.37
CA SER A 257 2.15 15.46 5.80
C SER A 257 3.12 14.38 6.29
N PRO A 258 3.62 14.46 7.53
CA PRO A 258 4.27 13.31 8.14
C PRO A 258 3.30 12.13 8.15
N ASP A 259 3.85 10.95 7.91
CA ASP A 259 3.05 9.73 7.89
C ASP A 259 2.96 9.20 9.32
N CYS A 260 2.03 9.75 10.11
CA CYS A 260 1.86 9.35 11.52
C CYS A 260 1.45 7.88 11.67
N ILE A 261 1.80 7.24 12.80
CA ILE A 261 1.59 5.80 13.05
C ILE A 261 0.12 5.36 12.92
N ASP A 262 -0.79 6.29 13.18
CA ASP A 262 -2.21 6.10 12.95
C ASP A 262 -2.98 7.41 12.70
N VAL A 263 -4.25 7.22 12.35
CA VAL A 263 -5.18 8.29 11.97
C VAL A 263 -5.59 9.18 13.14
N THR A 264 -5.53 8.68 14.38
CA THR A 264 -5.84 9.50 15.56
C THR A 264 -4.70 10.47 15.83
N HIS A 265 -3.46 9.98 15.78
CA HIS A 265 -2.27 10.82 15.87
C HIS A 265 -2.24 11.83 14.73
N THR A 266 -2.53 11.41 13.50
CA THR A 266 -2.62 12.31 12.34
C THR A 266 -3.54 13.50 12.63
N GLY A 267 -4.72 13.25 13.21
CA GLY A 267 -5.67 14.28 13.61
C GLY A 267 -5.08 15.38 14.50
N SER A 268 -4.15 15.03 15.39
CA SER A 268 -3.47 15.98 16.28
C SER A 268 -2.46 16.91 15.58
N TYR A 269 -1.96 16.54 14.40
CA TYR A 269 -1.01 17.35 13.63
C TYR A 269 -1.70 18.32 12.65
N ILE A 270 -2.96 18.06 12.30
CA ILE A 270 -3.66 18.76 11.20
C ILE A 270 -3.64 20.29 11.39
N ALA A 271 -3.97 20.79 12.58
CA ALA A 271 -4.04 22.23 12.84
C ALA A 271 -2.68 22.92 12.66
N ALA A 272 -1.62 22.36 13.24
CA ALA A 272 -0.27 22.91 13.15
C ALA A 272 0.27 22.87 11.71
N LEU A 273 0.03 21.76 10.99
CA LEU A 273 0.44 21.61 9.59
C LEU A 273 -0.34 22.52 8.65
N ASN A 274 -1.62 22.79 8.91
CA ASN A 274 -2.38 23.78 8.15
C ASN A 274 -1.77 25.18 8.28
N ALA A 275 -1.31 25.54 9.49
CA ALA A 275 -0.64 26.81 9.74
C ALA A 275 0.75 26.94 9.09
N SER A 276 1.39 25.84 8.66
CA SER A 276 2.71 25.87 8.02
C SER A 276 2.72 26.43 6.58
N GLY A 277 1.58 26.37 5.88
CA GLY A 277 1.42 26.90 4.51
C GLY A 277 2.10 26.13 3.36
N ASN A 278 2.98 25.16 3.62
CA ASN A 278 3.72 24.41 2.58
C ASN A 278 3.30 22.94 2.50
N MET A 279 2.00 22.70 2.43
CA MET A 279 1.41 21.36 2.54
C MET A 279 0.25 21.17 1.56
N ASN A 280 0.23 20.03 0.84
CA ASN A 280 -0.74 19.73 -0.21
C ASN A 280 -1.79 18.68 0.16
N LEU A 281 -1.44 17.66 0.95
CA LEU A 281 -2.32 16.55 1.32
C LEU A 281 -1.93 15.91 2.65
N TYR A 282 -2.89 15.29 3.36
CA TYR A 282 -2.62 14.58 4.60
C TYR A 282 -2.44 13.08 4.38
N THR A 283 -1.59 12.49 5.21
CA THR A 283 -1.19 11.08 5.20
C THR A 283 -1.39 10.47 6.58
N THR A 284 -1.52 9.16 6.61
CA THR A 284 -1.65 8.40 7.85
C THR A 284 -1.30 6.94 7.64
N HIS A 285 -0.76 6.29 8.65
CA HIS A 285 -0.72 4.83 8.73
C HIS A 285 -1.98 4.30 9.42
N GLN A 286 -2.10 2.99 9.55
CA GLN A 286 -3.30 2.35 10.11
C GLN A 286 -2.98 1.30 11.19
N TYR A 287 -1.81 1.38 11.82
CA TYR A 287 -1.32 0.36 12.75
C TYR A 287 -2.07 0.35 14.09
N SER A 288 -2.73 1.45 14.44
CA SER A 288 -3.51 1.63 15.66
C SER A 288 -4.76 2.47 15.36
N GLY A 289 -5.73 2.55 16.28
CA GLY A 289 -6.87 3.47 16.17
C GLY A 289 -7.70 3.36 14.87
N SER A 290 -7.65 2.23 14.16
CA SER A 290 -8.31 2.02 12.87
C SER A 290 -9.82 1.89 13.04
N SER A 291 -10.56 2.92 12.64
CA SER A 291 -12.01 2.87 12.49
C SER A 291 -12.50 3.89 11.48
N ALA A 292 -13.61 3.61 10.80
CA ALA A 292 -14.25 4.58 9.91
C ALA A 292 -14.54 5.93 10.58
N THR A 293 -14.89 5.94 11.88
CA THR A 293 -15.13 7.16 12.64
C THR A 293 -13.87 8.01 12.80
N ASN A 294 -12.73 7.40 13.12
CA ASN A 294 -11.47 8.14 13.29
C ASN A 294 -10.96 8.68 11.95
N PHE A 295 -11.08 7.88 10.88
CA PHE A 295 -10.82 8.37 9.51
C PHE A 295 -11.76 9.51 9.14
N ALA A 296 -13.06 9.43 9.44
CA ALA A 296 -14.01 10.50 9.14
C ALA A 296 -13.65 11.81 9.85
N ALA A 297 -13.24 11.74 11.11
CA ALA A 297 -12.79 12.91 11.87
C ALA A 297 -11.54 13.55 11.24
N ALA A 298 -10.51 12.75 10.94
CA ALA A 298 -9.28 13.23 10.32
C ALA A 298 -9.50 13.76 8.89
N SER A 299 -10.27 13.06 8.05
CA SER A 299 -10.62 13.50 6.70
C SER A 299 -11.40 14.82 6.70
N SER A 300 -12.34 14.99 7.63
CA SER A 300 -13.09 16.24 7.78
C SER A 300 -12.17 17.40 8.16
N ALA A 301 -11.23 17.18 9.08
CA ALA A 301 -10.25 18.18 9.48
C ALA A 301 -9.22 18.48 8.38
N ALA A 302 -8.86 17.49 7.55
CA ALA A 302 -8.00 17.65 6.38
C ALA A 302 -8.66 18.49 5.28
N GLY A 303 -9.99 18.48 5.20
CA GLY A 303 -10.77 19.28 4.26
C GLY A 303 -10.38 19.00 2.80
N ALA A 304 -10.28 20.05 1.99
CA ALA A 304 -10.00 19.93 0.55
C ALA A 304 -8.62 19.32 0.21
N LYS A 305 -7.67 19.33 1.15
CA LYS A 305 -6.36 18.68 0.97
C LYS A 305 -6.47 17.15 0.94
N GLY A 306 -7.51 16.60 1.56
CA GLY A 306 -7.79 15.16 1.62
C GLY A 306 -6.83 14.39 2.54
N LEU A 307 -7.21 13.14 2.83
CA LEU A 307 -6.47 12.20 3.65
C LEU A 307 -6.16 10.92 2.86
N TYR A 308 -4.94 10.41 3.02
CA TYR A 308 -4.41 9.25 2.31
C TYR A 308 -3.83 8.27 3.32
N MET A 309 -4.21 7.00 3.24
CA MET A 309 -3.61 5.94 4.04
C MET A 309 -2.34 5.48 3.30
N THR A 310 -1.16 5.66 3.88
CA THR A 310 0.12 5.55 3.17
C THR A 310 0.98 4.38 3.62
N GLU A 311 0.55 3.63 4.63
CA GLU A 311 1.21 2.40 5.05
C GLU A 311 0.33 1.55 5.97
N TRP A 312 0.12 0.30 5.58
CA TRP A 312 -0.33 -0.80 6.42
C TRP A 312 -0.12 -2.13 5.70
N HIS A 313 -0.10 -3.24 6.43
CA HIS A 313 -0.03 -4.58 5.83
C HIS A 313 -0.93 -5.60 6.52
N ALA A 314 -1.37 -6.59 5.74
CA ALA A 314 -2.19 -7.70 6.24
C ALA A 314 -1.53 -8.42 7.42
N GLY A 315 -2.35 -8.87 8.36
CA GLY A 315 -1.87 -9.70 9.48
C GLY A 315 -1.13 -8.92 10.59
N PHE A 316 -0.96 -7.60 10.45
CA PHE A 316 -0.37 -6.80 11.52
C PHE A 316 -1.16 -6.93 12.82
N GLY A 317 -0.45 -7.13 13.94
CA GLY A 317 -1.06 -7.30 15.27
C GLY A 317 -1.69 -8.67 15.54
N MET A 318 -1.62 -9.63 14.60
CA MET A 318 -2.26 -10.95 14.72
C MET A 318 -1.35 -12.06 15.31
N GLY A 319 -0.20 -11.71 15.89
CA GLY A 319 0.77 -12.67 16.44
C GLY A 319 1.70 -13.29 15.40
N SER A 320 2.45 -14.34 15.77
CA SER A 320 3.38 -15.01 14.85
C SER A 320 2.64 -15.90 13.84
N THR A 321 2.84 -15.62 12.55
CA THR A 321 2.29 -16.34 11.39
C THR A 321 0.77 -16.46 11.39
N PRO A 322 0.05 -15.35 11.17
CA PRO A 322 -1.40 -15.38 11.12
C PRO A 322 -1.91 -16.24 9.95
N ASP A 323 -3.12 -16.79 10.09
CA ASP A 323 -3.78 -17.49 8.99
C ASP A 323 -3.89 -16.58 7.77
N GLU A 324 -3.51 -17.10 6.61
CA GLU A 324 -3.36 -16.34 5.36
C GLU A 324 -4.70 -15.71 4.93
N LEU A 325 -5.79 -16.48 5.01
CA LEU A 325 -7.11 -15.99 4.68
C LEU A 325 -7.58 -14.94 5.70
N THR A 326 -7.44 -15.21 6.98
CA THR A 326 -7.81 -14.27 8.06
C THR A 326 -7.08 -12.93 7.91
N SER A 327 -5.78 -12.96 7.61
CA SER A 327 -4.97 -11.75 7.35
C SER A 327 -5.48 -10.97 6.13
N ALA A 328 -5.86 -11.69 5.07
CA ALA A 328 -6.41 -11.09 3.86
C ALA A 328 -7.80 -10.48 4.07
N LEU A 329 -8.64 -11.09 4.90
CA LEU A 329 -9.93 -10.51 5.27
C LEU A 329 -9.76 -9.26 6.15
N ASP A 330 -8.76 -9.23 7.03
CA ASP A 330 -8.47 -8.04 7.85
C ASP A 330 -7.99 -6.87 6.99
N LEU A 331 -7.17 -7.13 5.98
CA LEU A 331 -6.81 -6.13 4.97
C LEU A 331 -8.04 -5.48 4.35
N VAL A 332 -9.06 -6.26 4.01
CA VAL A 332 -10.28 -5.71 3.42
C VAL A 332 -11.09 -4.89 4.44
N ASN A 333 -11.14 -5.30 5.71
CA ASN A 333 -11.68 -4.45 6.77
C ASN A 333 -10.93 -3.12 6.90
N LYS A 334 -9.60 -3.12 6.78
CA LYS A 334 -8.81 -1.88 6.82
C LYS A 334 -9.13 -0.95 5.66
N PHE A 335 -9.39 -1.49 4.47
CA PHE A 335 -9.95 -0.71 3.37
C PHE A 335 -11.33 -0.13 3.72
N HIS A 336 -12.23 -0.94 4.31
CA HIS A 336 -13.54 -0.45 4.74
C HIS A 336 -13.40 0.73 5.71
N ASP A 337 -12.58 0.61 6.77
CA ASP A 337 -12.34 1.71 7.71
C ASP A 337 -11.87 2.99 7.00
N ALA A 338 -10.82 2.88 6.18
CA ALA A 338 -10.21 4.03 5.53
C ALA A 338 -11.17 4.72 4.54
N PHE A 339 -11.77 3.96 3.62
CA PHE A 339 -12.59 4.53 2.56
C PHE A 339 -13.97 4.96 3.06
N LYS A 340 -14.60 4.23 3.99
CA LYS A 340 -15.84 4.71 4.62
C LYS A 340 -15.61 6.01 5.40
N GLY A 341 -14.41 6.17 5.97
CA GLY A 341 -14.01 7.38 6.68
C GLY A 341 -13.45 8.50 5.79
N GLY A 342 -13.59 8.42 4.47
CA GLY A 342 -13.25 9.56 3.59
C GLY A 342 -11.82 9.57 3.05
N ALA A 343 -11.01 8.52 3.26
CA ALA A 343 -9.70 8.43 2.64
C ALA A 343 -9.82 8.41 1.11
N LYS A 344 -8.86 9.03 0.42
CA LYS A 344 -8.81 9.18 -1.04
C LYS A 344 -7.79 8.26 -1.71
N GLY A 345 -7.03 7.51 -0.92
CA GLY A 345 -6.06 6.55 -1.41
C GLY A 345 -5.51 5.66 -0.30
N TRP A 346 -4.88 4.57 -0.71
CA TRP A 346 -4.40 3.52 0.19
C TRP A 346 -3.14 2.85 -0.38
N LEU A 347 -2.04 2.86 0.38
CA LEU A 347 -0.77 2.24 0.00
C LEU A 347 -0.41 1.07 0.93
N TYR A 348 -0.18 -0.11 0.35
CA TYR A 348 0.33 -1.25 1.10
C TYR A 348 1.77 -0.99 1.55
N PHE A 349 2.18 -1.57 2.69
CA PHE A 349 3.52 -1.37 3.24
C PHE A 349 4.62 -1.70 2.23
N GLU A 350 4.70 -2.95 1.76
CA GLU A 350 5.70 -3.36 0.78
C GLU A 350 5.14 -4.11 -0.43
N TRP A 351 5.78 -3.91 -1.58
CA TRP A 351 5.54 -4.72 -2.78
C TRP A 351 5.90 -6.19 -2.57
N GLY A 352 6.99 -6.49 -1.86
CA GLY A 352 7.47 -7.84 -1.64
C GLY A 352 8.28 -7.94 -0.36
N ASN A 353 8.14 -9.05 0.34
CA ASN A 353 8.81 -9.31 1.61
C ASN A 353 9.26 -10.78 1.69
N PRO A 354 10.49 -11.07 2.14
CA PRO A 354 11.02 -12.44 2.23
C PRO A 354 10.49 -13.22 3.44
N GLU A 355 9.75 -12.58 4.34
CA GLU A 355 9.13 -13.19 5.51
C GLU A 355 7.67 -13.58 5.25
N THR A 356 7.15 -14.49 6.07
CA THR A 356 5.77 -15.00 5.96
C THR A 356 4.74 -14.17 6.73
N ASN A 357 5.12 -12.99 7.22
CA ASN A 357 4.28 -12.09 8.03
C ASN A 357 3.33 -11.20 7.21
N PHE A 358 3.26 -11.39 5.89
CA PHE A 358 2.46 -10.60 4.95
C PHE A 358 2.81 -9.10 4.92
N GLY A 359 4.00 -8.70 5.37
CA GLY A 359 4.51 -7.33 5.20
C GLY A 359 4.58 -6.90 3.73
N GLY A 360 4.77 -7.88 2.83
CA GLY A 360 4.72 -7.70 1.38
C GLY A 360 3.42 -8.18 0.74
N LEU A 361 2.99 -7.52 -0.34
CA LEU A 361 1.95 -8.04 -1.24
C LEU A 361 2.35 -9.38 -1.84
N LEU A 362 3.62 -9.56 -2.21
CA LEU A 362 4.21 -10.84 -2.55
C LEU A 362 5.11 -11.38 -1.45
N TYR A 363 5.11 -12.70 -1.28
CA TYR A 363 6.18 -13.40 -0.61
C TYR A 363 7.37 -13.56 -1.58
N THR A 364 8.53 -13.01 -1.24
CA THR A 364 9.71 -12.93 -2.12
C THR A 364 10.94 -13.61 -1.48
N PRO A 365 10.99 -14.95 -1.47
CA PRO A 365 12.12 -15.69 -0.92
C PRO A 365 13.39 -15.53 -1.77
N TRP A 366 14.56 -15.65 -1.14
CA TRP A 366 15.83 -15.60 -1.86
C TRP A 366 16.07 -16.88 -2.68
N GLY A 367 16.51 -16.72 -3.94
CA GLY A 367 16.85 -17.82 -4.83
C GLY A 367 15.67 -18.68 -5.28
N ALA A 368 14.44 -18.21 -5.07
CA ALA A 368 13.22 -18.95 -5.40
C ALA A 368 12.16 -18.05 -6.06
N PRO A 369 11.11 -18.62 -6.66
CA PRO A 369 10.03 -17.83 -7.24
C PRO A 369 9.25 -17.06 -6.17
N ALA A 370 8.89 -15.81 -6.45
CA ALA A 370 7.90 -15.06 -5.70
C ALA A 370 6.54 -15.78 -5.71
N GLN A 371 5.78 -15.63 -4.63
CA GLN A 371 4.47 -16.27 -4.46
C GLN A 371 3.39 -15.24 -4.15
N ARG A 372 2.24 -15.40 -4.81
CA ARG A 372 1.00 -14.71 -4.45
C ARG A 372 0.32 -15.46 -3.31
N LYS A 373 -0.09 -14.73 -2.27
CA LYS A 373 -0.84 -15.22 -1.11
C LYS A 373 -2.25 -14.59 -1.08
N LYS A 374 -3.13 -14.93 -0.13
CA LYS A 374 -4.50 -14.42 -0.08
C LYS A 374 -4.54 -12.90 0.06
N ASN A 375 -3.59 -12.27 0.75
CA ASN A 375 -3.50 -10.81 0.83
C ASN A 375 -3.30 -10.18 -0.56
N TYR A 376 -2.50 -10.79 -1.44
CA TYR A 376 -2.39 -10.37 -2.85
C TYR A 376 -3.75 -10.45 -3.55
N TYR A 377 -4.45 -11.60 -3.46
CA TYR A 377 -5.71 -11.78 -4.19
C TYR A 377 -6.83 -10.90 -3.64
N ALA A 378 -6.88 -10.66 -2.33
CA ALA A 378 -7.80 -9.72 -1.71
C ALA A 378 -7.50 -8.28 -2.13
N PHE A 379 -6.23 -7.86 -2.13
CA PHE A 379 -5.82 -6.56 -2.65
C PHE A 379 -6.20 -6.42 -4.13
N GLN A 380 -5.86 -7.40 -4.97
CA GLN A 380 -6.19 -7.42 -6.39
C GLN A 380 -7.70 -7.29 -6.61
N GLN A 381 -8.50 -8.10 -5.92
CA GLN A 381 -9.95 -8.10 -6.05
C GLN A 381 -10.55 -6.75 -5.65
N TYR A 382 -10.09 -6.18 -4.53
CA TYR A 382 -10.62 -4.91 -4.01
C TYR A 382 -10.22 -3.71 -4.88
N THR A 383 -8.99 -3.70 -5.39
CA THR A 383 -8.41 -2.56 -6.11
C THR A 383 -8.59 -2.62 -7.63
N ALA A 384 -9.06 -3.75 -8.17
CA ALA A 384 -9.18 -4.05 -9.60
C ALA A 384 -9.73 -2.89 -10.46
N ASN A 385 -10.66 -2.11 -9.89
CA ASN A 385 -11.32 -1.00 -10.57
C ASN A 385 -11.31 0.32 -9.78
N LEU A 386 -10.73 0.32 -8.59
CA LEU A 386 -10.96 1.35 -7.59
C LEU A 386 -10.42 2.73 -7.99
N LEU A 387 -9.32 2.77 -8.75
CA LEU A 387 -8.77 4.01 -9.26
C LEU A 387 -9.79 4.78 -10.10
N ASN A 388 -10.04 6.02 -9.68
CA ASN A 388 -10.99 6.97 -10.23
C ASN A 388 -12.48 6.68 -9.95
N GLU A 389 -12.82 5.73 -9.08
CA GLU A 389 -14.20 5.56 -8.60
C GLU A 389 -14.50 6.50 -7.44
N ASN A 390 -15.78 6.80 -7.26
CA ASN A 390 -16.28 7.51 -6.09
C ASN A 390 -16.78 6.50 -5.08
N TYR A 391 -16.41 6.66 -3.81
CA TYR A 391 -17.06 5.93 -2.73
C TYR A 391 -18.55 6.29 -2.69
N ILE A 392 -19.40 5.31 -2.39
CA ILE A 392 -20.85 5.49 -2.20
C ILE A 392 -21.31 4.81 -0.92
N PRO A 393 -22.27 5.42 -0.19
CA PRO A 393 -22.75 4.87 1.06
C PRO A 393 -23.57 3.60 0.84
N THR A 394 -23.53 2.70 1.82
CA THR A 394 -24.38 1.52 1.91
C THR A 394 -25.22 1.54 3.19
N THR A 395 -26.41 0.95 3.14
CA THR A 395 -27.26 0.75 4.32
C THR A 395 -27.68 -0.70 4.42
N LEU A 396 -27.41 -1.33 5.57
CA LEU A 396 -27.74 -2.74 5.81
C LEU A 396 -29.00 -2.84 6.67
N THR A 397 -29.80 -3.88 6.44
CA THR A 397 -30.99 -4.19 7.26
C THR A 397 -31.19 -5.70 7.35
N GLY A 398 -31.38 -6.22 8.56
CA GLY A 398 -31.73 -7.63 8.77
C GLY A 398 -30.64 -8.65 8.39
N ILE A 399 -29.38 -8.22 8.30
CA ILE A 399 -28.23 -9.11 8.07
C ILE A 399 -27.64 -9.51 9.43
N ALA A 400 -27.35 -10.80 9.61
CA ALA A 400 -26.86 -11.34 10.89
C ALA A 400 -25.34 -11.56 10.90
N ASN A 401 -24.77 -12.03 9.79
CA ASN A 401 -23.39 -12.52 9.77
C ASN A 401 -22.33 -11.46 9.40
N PHE A 402 -22.71 -10.22 9.13
CA PHE A 402 -21.75 -9.12 8.97
C PHE A 402 -22.44 -7.78 9.18
N GLY A 403 -21.65 -6.79 9.63
CA GLY A 403 -22.13 -5.45 9.93
C GLY A 403 -21.84 -4.45 8.82
N ASN A 404 -22.28 -3.21 9.04
CA ASN A 404 -22.00 -2.12 8.11
C ASN A 404 -20.50 -1.91 7.89
N ASP A 405 -19.67 -2.19 8.90
CA ASP A 405 -18.20 -2.01 8.84
C ASP A 405 -17.48 -3.07 8.00
N ASN A 406 -18.22 -4.07 7.50
CA ASN A 406 -17.70 -5.07 6.58
C ASN A 406 -18.16 -4.85 5.13
N VAL A 407 -18.68 -3.66 4.83
CA VAL A 407 -19.20 -3.30 3.51
C VAL A 407 -18.71 -1.94 3.09
N SER A 408 -18.27 -1.84 1.84
CA SER A 408 -17.99 -0.58 1.14
C SER A 408 -18.37 -0.73 -0.33
N ALA A 409 -18.85 0.33 -0.95
CA ALA A 409 -19.17 0.32 -2.36
C ALA A 409 -18.57 1.53 -3.09
N PHE A 410 -18.31 1.35 -4.37
CA PHE A 410 -17.69 2.35 -5.22
C PHE A 410 -18.42 2.41 -6.57
N THR A 411 -18.48 3.59 -7.18
CA THR A 411 -19.21 3.80 -8.44
C THR A 411 -18.43 4.65 -9.43
N THR A 412 -18.68 4.36 -10.70
CA THR A 412 -18.46 5.26 -11.83
C THR A 412 -19.82 5.65 -12.42
N ALA A 413 -19.83 6.23 -13.63
CA ALA A 413 -21.07 6.61 -14.31
C ALA A 413 -21.96 5.41 -14.73
N ASN A 414 -21.38 4.22 -14.91
CA ASN A 414 -22.05 3.04 -15.48
C ASN A 414 -21.71 1.72 -14.79
N ARG A 415 -21.06 1.77 -13.62
CA ARG A 415 -20.65 0.59 -12.84
C ARG A 415 -20.66 0.90 -11.36
N ALA A 416 -21.04 -0.09 -10.55
CA ALA A 416 -20.73 -0.12 -9.13
C ALA A 416 -20.10 -1.45 -8.70
N ASP A 417 -19.11 -1.37 -7.80
CA ASP A 417 -18.47 -2.51 -7.14
C ASP A 417 -18.82 -2.47 -5.65
N ILE A 418 -19.50 -3.52 -5.16
CA ILE A 418 -19.91 -3.68 -3.75
C ILE A 418 -19.01 -4.75 -3.11
N ASN A 419 -18.18 -4.33 -2.16
CA ASN A 419 -17.22 -5.18 -1.47
C ASN A 419 -17.74 -5.57 -0.10
N VAL A 420 -17.81 -6.88 0.19
CA VAL A 420 -18.36 -7.43 1.43
C VAL A 420 -17.41 -8.47 2.01
N VAL A 421 -17.08 -8.33 3.29
CA VAL A 421 -16.38 -9.36 4.07
C VAL A 421 -17.35 -10.07 5.00
N ASN A 422 -17.42 -11.39 4.91
CA ASN A 422 -18.10 -12.21 5.90
C ASN A 422 -17.06 -12.92 6.78
N TRP A 423 -16.92 -12.45 8.01
CA TRP A 423 -16.00 -13.01 9.01
C TRP A 423 -16.51 -14.28 9.66
N ASN A 424 -17.82 -14.51 9.63
CA ASN A 424 -18.43 -15.69 10.24
C ASN A 424 -18.11 -16.92 9.39
N THR A 425 -18.03 -18.07 10.04
CA THR A 425 -17.89 -19.36 9.34
C THR A 425 -19.13 -19.70 8.52
N ASP A 426 -20.29 -19.18 8.95
CA ASP A 426 -21.57 -19.41 8.30
C ASP A 426 -21.81 -18.42 7.18
N ALA A 427 -22.42 -18.91 6.09
CA ALA A 427 -22.82 -18.07 4.98
C ALA A 427 -24.03 -17.20 5.35
N GLN A 428 -24.07 -15.98 4.82
CA GLN A 428 -25.28 -15.17 4.79
C GLN A 428 -25.95 -15.38 3.43
N ASN A 429 -27.07 -16.10 3.41
CA ASN A 429 -27.74 -16.45 2.17
C ASN A 429 -28.86 -15.45 1.86
N LYS A 430 -29.10 -15.19 0.56
CA LYS A 430 -30.25 -14.44 0.04
C LYS A 430 -30.33 -13.02 0.58
N VAL A 431 -29.20 -12.32 0.57
CA VAL A 431 -29.12 -10.89 0.88
C VAL A 431 -29.55 -10.12 -0.36
N ARG A 432 -30.58 -9.28 -0.23
CA ARG A 432 -31.04 -8.44 -1.33
C ARG A 432 -30.18 -7.19 -1.48
N LEU A 433 -29.52 -7.02 -2.61
CA LEU A 433 -28.87 -5.77 -2.99
C LEU A 433 -29.86 -4.90 -3.74
N ASN A 434 -30.12 -3.68 -3.28
CA ASN A 434 -30.97 -2.70 -3.97
C ASN A 434 -30.10 -1.61 -4.61
N PHE A 435 -30.29 -1.36 -5.90
CA PHE A 435 -29.43 -0.46 -6.69
C PHE A 435 -30.07 0.91 -6.99
N GLY A 436 -31.39 1.07 -6.77
CA GLY A 436 -32.12 2.30 -7.07
C GLY A 436 -32.42 2.54 -8.55
N GLY A 437 -31.85 1.73 -9.44
CA GLY A 437 -32.12 1.71 -10.89
C GLY A 437 -31.83 0.31 -11.45
N ASN A 438 -32.28 0.04 -12.67
CA ASN A 438 -32.09 -1.27 -13.28
C ASN A 438 -30.62 -1.49 -13.65
N ILE A 439 -30.10 -2.68 -13.36
CA ILE A 439 -28.77 -3.11 -13.80
C ILE A 439 -28.91 -3.97 -15.07
N SER A 440 -27.89 -3.96 -15.92
CA SER A 440 -27.79 -4.75 -17.16
C SER A 440 -26.91 -5.99 -17.00
N THR A 441 -25.89 -5.94 -16.14
CA THR A 441 -25.03 -7.09 -15.84
C THR A 441 -24.72 -7.19 -14.36
N ILE A 442 -24.46 -8.39 -13.87
CA ILE A 442 -23.87 -8.66 -12.56
C ILE A 442 -22.75 -9.69 -12.67
N LYS A 443 -21.66 -9.48 -11.93
CA LYS A 443 -20.54 -10.41 -11.77
C LYS A 443 -20.16 -10.49 -10.30
N ILE A 444 -19.93 -11.69 -9.78
CA ILE A 444 -19.59 -11.92 -8.38
C ILE A 444 -18.22 -12.58 -8.33
N TYR A 445 -17.29 -11.90 -7.67
CA TYR A 445 -15.93 -12.37 -7.43
C TYR A 445 -15.78 -12.77 -5.97
N ARG A 446 -14.95 -13.78 -5.69
CA ARG A 446 -14.73 -14.26 -4.34
C ARG A 446 -13.28 -14.65 -4.07
N THR A 447 -12.80 -14.28 -2.89
CA THR A 447 -11.60 -14.82 -2.26
C THR A 447 -12.02 -15.52 -0.96
N SER A 448 -11.66 -16.79 -0.83
CA SER A 448 -12.00 -17.66 0.31
C SER A 448 -10.85 -18.63 0.57
N ALA A 449 -11.04 -19.69 1.35
CA ALA A 449 -10.03 -20.75 1.51
C ALA A 449 -9.64 -21.39 0.17
N ILE A 450 -10.62 -21.63 -0.72
CA ILE A 450 -10.43 -22.36 -1.98
C ILE A 450 -10.47 -21.46 -3.23
N GLU A 451 -10.92 -20.21 -3.10
CA GLU A 451 -10.99 -19.25 -4.20
C GLU A 451 -9.95 -18.13 -4.04
N ASN A 452 -9.41 -17.67 -5.17
CA ASN A 452 -8.42 -16.59 -5.27
C ASN A 452 -8.93 -15.58 -6.30
N ASN A 453 -9.65 -14.53 -5.87
CA ASN A 453 -10.32 -13.57 -6.76
C ASN A 453 -11.08 -14.27 -7.92
N ALA A 454 -11.80 -15.35 -7.60
CA ALA A 454 -12.46 -16.18 -8.60
C ALA A 454 -13.80 -15.56 -9.00
N LEU A 455 -14.09 -15.48 -10.31
CA LEU A 455 -15.44 -15.21 -10.79
C LEU A 455 -16.32 -16.44 -10.50
N VAL A 456 -17.20 -16.33 -9.51
CA VAL A 456 -18.06 -17.44 -9.07
C VAL A 456 -19.46 -17.39 -9.66
N TRP A 457 -19.86 -16.22 -10.19
CA TRP A 457 -21.15 -16.05 -10.83
C TRP A 457 -21.14 -14.86 -11.80
N SER A 458 -21.90 -14.95 -12.88
CA SER A 458 -22.18 -13.84 -13.77
C SER A 458 -23.54 -14.00 -14.44
N GLN A 459 -24.21 -12.88 -14.68
CA GLN A 459 -25.41 -12.83 -15.50
C GLN A 459 -25.44 -11.53 -16.31
N ASP A 460 -25.77 -11.66 -17.59
CA ASP A 460 -26.02 -10.55 -18.51
C ASP A 460 -27.53 -10.39 -18.77
N ASN A 461 -27.92 -9.30 -19.42
CA ASN A 461 -29.32 -8.97 -19.75
C ASN A 461 -30.24 -8.98 -18.51
N VAL A 462 -29.72 -8.50 -17.38
CA VAL A 462 -30.54 -8.22 -16.20
C VAL A 462 -31.43 -7.01 -16.51
N ASN A 463 -32.64 -7.00 -15.93
CA ASN A 463 -33.54 -5.85 -16.01
C ASN A 463 -34.30 -5.70 -14.69
N LEU A 464 -33.52 -5.68 -13.60
CA LEU A 464 -34.01 -5.60 -12.23
C LEU A 464 -33.23 -4.49 -11.51
N ASN A 465 -33.89 -3.82 -10.58
CA ASN A 465 -33.26 -2.83 -9.69
C ASN A 465 -32.76 -3.45 -8.37
N TYR A 466 -32.79 -4.77 -8.26
CA TYR A 466 -32.26 -5.53 -7.15
C TYR A 466 -31.65 -6.85 -7.60
N TYR A 467 -30.86 -7.47 -6.73
CA TYR A 467 -30.35 -8.84 -6.92
C TYR A 467 -30.12 -9.53 -5.58
N ASP A 468 -30.49 -10.81 -5.45
CA ASP A 468 -30.27 -11.59 -4.24
C ASP A 468 -28.95 -12.35 -4.33
N VAL A 469 -28.07 -12.19 -3.33
CA VAL A 469 -26.70 -12.73 -3.31
C VAL A 469 -26.44 -13.55 -2.05
N ASP A 470 -25.73 -14.67 -2.22
CA ASP A 470 -25.19 -15.48 -1.13
C ASP A 470 -23.73 -15.09 -0.84
N PHE A 471 -23.46 -14.68 0.40
CA PHE A 471 -22.13 -14.34 0.89
C PHE A 471 -21.57 -15.50 1.72
N ALA A 472 -20.64 -16.24 1.14
CA ALA A 472 -20.02 -17.40 1.79
C ALA A 472 -19.33 -17.00 3.11
N GLY A 473 -19.33 -17.90 4.09
CA GLY A 473 -18.57 -17.69 5.33
C GLY A 473 -17.07 -17.65 5.08
N LYS A 474 -16.34 -16.92 5.93
CA LYS A 474 -14.88 -16.69 5.82
C LYS A 474 -14.48 -16.32 4.39
N SER A 475 -15.10 -15.28 3.85
CA SER A 475 -14.82 -14.86 2.47
C SER A 475 -14.87 -13.35 2.28
N PHE A 476 -14.17 -12.89 1.26
CA PHE A 476 -14.30 -11.57 0.67
C PHE A 476 -15.00 -11.70 -0.68
N THR A 477 -16.15 -11.06 -0.84
CA THR A 477 -16.96 -11.07 -2.06
C THR A 477 -17.07 -9.66 -2.64
N THR A 478 -16.86 -9.53 -3.94
CA THR A 478 -17.13 -8.30 -4.70
C THR A 478 -18.26 -8.57 -5.66
N VAL A 479 -19.36 -7.83 -5.52
CA VAL A 479 -20.47 -7.83 -6.46
C VAL A 479 -20.33 -6.62 -7.36
N ARG A 480 -20.07 -6.87 -8.64
CA ARG A 480 -19.91 -5.86 -9.68
C ARG A 480 -21.17 -5.80 -10.53
N VAL A 481 -21.74 -4.62 -10.67
CA VAL A 481 -22.90 -4.37 -11.52
C VAL A 481 -22.62 -3.28 -12.54
N THR A 482 -23.28 -3.35 -13.69
CA THR A 482 -23.31 -2.26 -14.69
C THR A 482 -24.76 -1.98 -15.09
N TRP A 483 -25.01 -0.80 -15.67
CA TRP A 483 -26.33 -0.39 -16.15
C TRP A 483 -26.24 0.31 -17.49
#